data_AF-A0A9D8FSW7-F1
#
_entry.id   AF-A0A9D8FSW7-F1
#
_cell.length_a   1.000
_cell.length_b   1.000
_cell.length_c   1.000
_cell.angle_alpha   90.00
_cell.angle_beta   90.00
_cell.angle_gamma   90.00
#
_symmetry.space_group_name_H-M   'P 1'
#
loop_
_entity.id
_entity.type
_entity.pdbx_description
1 polymer ?
#
loop_
_entity_poly.entity_id
_entity_poly.type
_entity_poly.pdbx_seq_one_letter_code
_entity_poly.pdbx_strand_id
1 'polypeptide(L)' 'MFTRADHVAMSVRDMEHVIAFYRDVIGMRVVFDRTFDEPMARLIGVEGTVVRIVHTV' A
#
# COMPACT_ATOMS: atom_id res chain seq x y z
N MET A 1 -17.74 -15.04 -9.70
CA MET A 1 -18.22 -14.18 -8.60
C MET A 1 -17.17 -14.19 -7.51
N PHE A 2 -16.76 -13.03 -6.99
CA PHE A 2 -15.82 -12.97 -5.85
C PHE A 2 -16.56 -13.20 -4.53
N THR A 3 -15.99 -13.98 -3.62
CA THR A 3 -16.61 -14.38 -2.34
C THR A 3 -15.91 -13.81 -1.11
N ARG A 4 -14.68 -13.30 -1.28
CA ARG A 4 -13.87 -12.68 -0.21
C ARG A 4 -12.83 -11.73 -0.81
N ALA A 5 -12.50 -10.68 -0.05
CA ALA A 5 -11.30 -9.87 -0.26
C ALA A 5 -10.39 -10.02 0.97
N ASP A 6 -9.12 -10.36 0.75
CA ASP A 6 -8.13 -10.52 1.82
C ASP A 6 -7.56 -9.18 2.29
N HIS A 7 -7.34 -8.27 1.34
CA HIS A 7 -6.81 -6.93 1.59
C HIS A 7 -7.21 -6.00 0.46
N VAL A 8 -7.22 -4.70 0.74
CA VAL A 8 -7.42 -3.64 -0.24
C VAL A 8 -6.22 -2.71 -0.17
N ALA A 9 -5.68 -2.35 -1.33
CA ALA A 9 -4.65 -1.34 -1.46
C ALA A 9 -5.22 -0.13 -2.21
N MET A 10 -4.84 1.07 -1.78
CA MET A 10 -5.27 2.31 -2.41
C MET A 10 -4.06 3.23 -2.59
N SER A 11 -3.91 3.77 -3.81
CA SER A 11 -2.91 4.80 -4.08
C SER A 11 -3.33 6.12 -3.44
N VAL A 12 -2.37 6.80 -2.83
CA VAL A 12 -2.57 8.07 -2.12
C VAL A 12 -1.53 9.09 -2.56
N ARG A 13 -1.87 10.38 -2.44
CA ARG A 13 -0.97 11.47 -2.84
C ARG A 13 0.12 11.76 -1.81
N ASP A 14 -0.18 11.54 -0.53
CA ASP A 14 0.73 11.80 0.58
C ASP A 14 0.72 10.58 1.51
N MET A 15 1.83 9.83 1.52
CA MET A 15 1.94 8.61 2.30
C MET A 15 2.02 8.91 3.80
N GLU A 16 2.75 9.95 4.19
CA GLU A 16 2.98 10.27 5.60
C GLU A 16 1.69 10.74 6.28
N HIS A 17 0.89 11.54 5.57
CA HIS A 17 -0.42 11.96 6.06
C HIS A 17 -1.35 10.76 6.30
N VAL A 18 -1.36 9.78 5.38
CA VAL A 18 -2.25 8.61 5.47
C VAL A 18 -1.78 7.63 6.55
N ILE A 19 -0.46 7.45 6.72
CA ILE A 19 0.10 6.69 7.83
C ILE A 19 -0.31 7.32 9.16
N ALA A 20 -0.16 8.64 9.32
CA ALA A 20 -0.55 9.34 10.53
C ALA A 20 -2.05 9.17 10.82
N PHE A 21 -2.91 9.25 9.80
CA PHE A 21 -4.34 8.98 9.96
C PHE A 21 -4.62 7.57 10.50
N TYR A 22 -4.10 6.52 9.86
CA TYR A 22 -4.33 5.15 10.31
C TYR A 22 -3.72 4.87 11.69
N ARG A 23 -2.56 5.44 11.99
CA ARG A 23 -1.88 5.26 13.28
C ARG A 23 -2.55 6.04 14.42
N ASP A 24 -2.75 7.33 14.23
CA ASP A 24 -3.10 8.25 15.32
C ASP A 24 -4.61 8.43 15.50
N VAL A 25 -5.38 8.32 14.40
CA VAL A 25 -6.84 8.49 14.44
C VAL A 25 -7.54 7.15 14.57
N ILE A 26 -7.14 6.16 13.77
CA ILE A 26 -7.77 4.82 13.80
C ILE A 26 -7.14 3.90 14.86
N GLY A 27 -5.87 4.13 15.23
CA GLY A 27 -5.16 3.30 16.21
C GLY A 27 -4.54 2.02 15.64
N MET A 28 -4.39 1.94 14.31
CA MET A 28 -3.73 0.82 13.64
C MET A 28 -2.21 0.91 13.78
N ARG A 29 -1.53 -0.19 13.48
CA ARG A 29 -0.07 -0.25 13.45
C ARG A 29 0.45 -0.57 12.06
N VAL A 30 1.55 0.08 11.68
CA VAL A 30 2.28 -0.27 10.46
C VAL A 30 2.93 -1.64 10.64
N VAL A 31 2.65 -2.57 9.73
CA VAL A 31 3.25 -3.91 9.70
C VAL A 31 4.38 -4.03 8.68
N PHE A 32 4.31 -3.26 7.59
CA PHE A 32 5.41 -3.11 6.66
C PHE A 32 5.36 -1.77 5.94
N ASP A 33 6.52 -1.27 5.56
CA ASP A 33 6.73 -0.13 4.67
C ASP A 33 7.90 -0.48 3.74
N ARG A 34 7.61 -0.70 2.45
CA ARG A 34 8.60 -1.18 1.48
C ARG A 34 8.38 -0.59 0.10
N THR A 35 9.48 -0.38 -0.60
CA THR A 35 9.50 -0.04 -2.02
C THR A 35 9.64 -1.31 -2.85
N PHE A 36 8.81 -1.44 -3.88
CA PHE A 36 8.85 -2.50 -4.88
C PHE A 36 9.13 -1.89 -6.25
N ASP A 37 9.93 -2.58 -7.05
CA ASP A 37 10.48 -2.12 -8.32
C ASP A 37 10.11 -3.08 -9.46
N GLU A 38 11.08 -3.68 -10.16
CA GLU A 38 10.90 -4.48 -11.36
C GLU A 38 9.83 -5.59 -11.23
N PRO A 39 9.73 -6.36 -10.12
CA PRO A 39 8.66 -7.33 -9.95
C PRO A 39 7.27 -6.69 -9.97
N MET A 40 7.12 -5.48 -9.41
CA MET A 40 5.86 -4.75 -9.43
C MET A 40 5.58 -4.14 -10.80
N ALA A 41 6.60 -3.61 -11.49
CA ALA A 41 6.46 -3.12 -12.86
C ALA A 41 5.92 -4.22 -13.79
N ARG A 42 6.43 -5.45 -13.66
CA ARG A 42 5.90 -6.61 -14.37
C ARG A 42 4.46 -6.95 -14.00
N LEU A 43 4.10 -6.88 -12.72
CA LEU A 43 2.73 -7.17 -12.25
C LEU A 43 1.71 -6.14 -12.76
N ILE A 44 2.07 -4.86 -12.73
CA ILE A 44 1.20 -3.75 -13.16
C ILE A 44 1.17 -3.64 -14.69
N GLY A 45 2.21 -4.11 -15.38
CA GLY A 45 2.34 -4.01 -16.84
C GLY A 45 2.80 -2.64 -17.32
N VAL A 46 3.47 -1.86 -16.45
CA VAL A 46 4.00 -0.53 -16.77
C VAL A 46 5.49 -0.49 -16.43
N GLU A 47 6.30 -0.37 -17.47
CA GLU A 47 7.77 -0.33 -17.36
C GLU A 47 8.24 0.84 -16.48
N GLY A 48 9.29 0.59 -15.68
CA GLY A 48 9.85 1.59 -14.77
C GLY A 48 9.00 1.90 -13.55
N THR A 49 7.89 1.20 -13.32
CA THR A 49 7.04 1.42 -12.13
C THR A 49 7.80 1.08 -10.86
N VAL A 50 7.80 2.04 -9.94
CA VAL A 50 8.27 1.87 -8.57
C VAL A 50 7.14 2.31 -7.64
N VAL A 51 6.78 1.47 -6.68
CA VAL A 51 5.73 1.77 -5.70
C VAL A 51 6.25 1.60 -4.28
N ARG A 52 5.92 2.56 -3.42
CA ARG A 52 6.02 2.38 -1.96
C ARG A 52 4.66 1.90 -1.47
N ILE A 53 4.64 0.77 -0.77
CA ILE A 53 3.43 0.22 -0.15
C ILE A 53 3.65 0.21 1.36
N VAL A 54 2.66 0.71 2.07
CA VAL A 54 2.58 0.64 3.54
C VAL A 54 1.32 -0.10 3.92
N HIS A 55 1.48 -1.09 4.79
CA HIS A 55 0.38 -1.91 5.27
C HIS A 55 0.21 -1.68 6.76
N THR A 56 -1.04 -1.46 7.14
CA THR A 56 -1.48 -1.25 8.51
C THR A 56 -2.52 -2.29 8.90
N VAL A 57 -2.50 -2.73 10.16
CA VAL A 57 -3.50 -3.64 10.75
C VAL A 57 -3.99 -3.15 12.10
#